data_AF-A0A1G2LRL7-F1
#
_entry.id   AF-A0A1G2LRL7-F1
#
_cell.length_a   1.000
_cell.length_b   1.000
_cell.length_c   1.000
_cell.angle_alpha   90.00
_cell.angle_beta   90.00
_cell.angle_gamma   90.00
#
_symmetry.space_group_name_H-M   'P 1'
#
loop_
_entity.id
_entity.type
_entity.pdbx_description
1 polymer ?
#
loop_
_entity_poly.entity_id
_entity_poly.type
_entity_poly.pdbx_seq_one_letter_code
_entity_poly.pdbx_strand_id
1 'polypeptide(L)'
;MKKIIKNKIMSFEGPPEQINSFESGPEHVPAMEEVRSVFERLLKNAEFEQVRTREDGKGLYLWNIKIAEEGGYTEYFYMRKGRYPEGQASRTAIHGAFFDADGMPVATRSVAHFENGAWKIFA
;
A
#
# COMPACT_ATOMS: atom_id res chain seq x y z
N MET A 1 -68.48 -15.32 4.11
CA MET A 1 -67.34 -16.26 4.27
C MET A 1 -66.08 -15.60 3.74
N LYS A 2 -65.11 -15.25 4.60
CA LYS A 2 -63.86 -14.57 4.19
C LYS A 2 -62.72 -15.60 4.21
N LYS A 3 -62.12 -15.86 3.05
CA LYS A 3 -60.95 -16.74 2.87
C LYS A 3 -59.73 -16.06 3.49
N ILE A 4 -59.10 -16.71 4.45
CA ILE A 4 -57.80 -16.30 5.03
C ILE A 4 -56.72 -16.94 4.16
N ILE A 5 -55.95 -16.11 3.46
CA ILE A 5 -54.79 -16.56 2.68
C ILE A 5 -53.58 -16.49 3.62
N LYS A 6 -53.04 -17.66 3.98
CA LYS A 6 -51.82 -17.76 4.79
C LYS A 6 -50.62 -17.45 3.89
N ASN A 7 -49.99 -16.30 4.08
CA ASN A 7 -48.71 -16.00 3.42
C ASN A 7 -47.60 -16.81 4.10
N LYS A 8 -47.06 -17.77 3.35
CA LYS A 8 -45.87 -18.55 3.68
C LYS A 8 -44.67 -17.60 3.62
N ILE A 9 -44.05 -17.31 4.76
CA ILE A 9 -42.78 -16.59 4.83
C ILE A 9 -41.71 -17.59 4.38
N MET A 10 -41.12 -17.35 3.20
CA MET A 10 -39.93 -18.10 2.77
C MET A 10 -38.72 -17.47 3.47
N SER A 11 -38.16 -18.18 4.44
CA SER A 11 -36.84 -17.88 4.99
C SER A 11 -35.81 -18.13 3.89
N PHE A 12 -35.19 -17.07 3.37
CA PHE A 12 -34.05 -17.19 2.47
C PHE A 12 -32.83 -17.45 3.34
N GLU A 13 -32.50 -18.74 3.55
CA GLU A 13 -31.20 -19.13 4.09
C GLU A 13 -30.17 -18.91 2.98
N GLY A 14 -29.58 -17.72 2.95
CA GLY A 14 -28.40 -17.46 2.13
C GLY A 14 -27.28 -18.45 2.49
N PRO A 15 -26.35 -18.73 1.57
CA PRO A 15 -25.22 -19.60 1.86
C PRO A 15 -24.49 -19.07 3.12
N PRO A 16 -23.96 -19.95 3.98
CA PRO A 16 -23.30 -19.54 5.21
C PRO A 16 -22.24 -18.49 4.87
N GLU A 17 -22.27 -17.37 5.59
CA GLU A 17 -21.21 -16.37 5.53
C GLU A 17 -19.88 -17.11 5.71
N GLN A 18 -19.09 -17.21 4.63
CA GLN A 18 -17.70 -17.55 4.76
C GLN A 18 -17.07 -16.37 5.49
N ILE A 19 -17.05 -16.47 6.82
CA ILE A 19 -16.20 -15.64 7.67
C ILE A 19 -14.79 -16.02 7.25
N ASN A 20 -14.27 -15.30 6.25
CA ASN A 20 -12.85 -15.30 5.94
C ASN A 20 -12.17 -14.71 7.18
N SER A 21 -11.84 -15.59 8.13
CA SER A 21 -10.97 -15.30 9.24
C SER A 21 -9.55 -15.12 8.68
N PHE A 22 -9.33 -14.05 7.92
CA PHE A 22 -7.99 -13.54 7.73
C PHE A 22 -7.56 -13.02 9.10
N GLU A 23 -6.51 -13.64 9.61
CA GLU A 23 -5.92 -13.47 10.93
C GLU A 23 -6.01 -12.03 11.42
N SER A 24 -6.80 -11.80 12.48
CA SER A 24 -6.89 -10.53 13.18
C SER A 24 -5.73 -10.37 14.17
N GLY A 25 -4.50 -10.57 13.68
CA GLY A 25 -3.31 -10.11 14.38
C GLY A 25 -3.27 -8.57 14.35
N PRO A 26 -2.60 -7.91 15.31
CA PRO A 26 -2.35 -6.48 15.22
C PRO A 26 -1.66 -6.19 13.88
N GLU A 27 -2.24 -5.28 13.08
CA GLU A 27 -1.65 -4.86 11.81
C GLU A 27 -0.24 -4.34 12.09
N HIS A 28 0.78 -5.06 11.63
CA HIS A 28 2.16 -4.64 11.79
C HIS A 28 2.39 -3.41 10.90
N VAL A 29 2.70 -2.29 11.51
CA VAL A 29 3.07 -1.06 10.81
C VAL A 29 4.60 -1.01 10.74
N PRO A 30 5.20 -0.94 9.54
CA PRO A 30 6.64 -0.82 9.41
C PRO A 30 7.15 0.45 10.10
N ALA A 31 8.22 0.33 10.88
CA ALA A 31 8.96 1.47 11.39
C ALA A 31 9.70 2.21 10.26
N MET A 32 10.12 3.45 10.53
CA MET A 32 10.85 4.27 9.55
C MET A 32 12.14 3.57 9.09
N GLU A 33 12.86 2.95 10.02
CA GLU A 33 14.11 2.24 9.76
C GLU A 33 13.89 1.04 8.85
N GLU A 34 12.77 0.32 9.01
CA GLU A 34 12.43 -0.81 8.15
C GLU A 34 12.12 -0.35 6.73
N VAL A 35 11.38 0.75 6.56
CA VAL A 35 11.14 1.36 5.25
C VAL A 35 12.45 1.83 4.62
N ARG A 36 13.32 2.47 5.41
CA ARG A 36 14.63 2.92 4.97
C ARG A 36 15.49 1.76 4.47
N SER A 37 15.55 0.64 5.20
CA SER A 37 16.30 -0.53 4.75
C SER A 37 15.78 -1.11 3.44
N VAL A 38 14.48 -0.97 3.13
CA VAL A 38 13.95 -1.36 1.81
C VAL A 38 14.43 -0.39 0.72
N PHE A 39 14.44 0.92 0.98
CA PHE A 39 15.02 1.89 0.05
C PHE A 39 16.50 1.61 -0.19
N GLU A 40 17.30 1.39 0.85
CA GLU A 40 18.74 1.08 0.71
C GLU A 40 18.97 -0.17 -0.17
N ARG A 41 18.13 -1.20 -0.02
CA ARG A 41 18.18 -2.40 -0.86
C ARG A 41 17.75 -2.13 -2.31
N LEU A 42 16.68 -1.37 -2.53
CA LEU A 42 16.20 -1.00 -3.87
C LEU A 42 17.23 -0.15 -4.62
N LEU A 43 17.86 0.78 -3.91
CA LEU A 43 18.82 1.74 -4.44
C LEU A 43 20.27 1.22 -4.46
N LYS A 44 20.52 0.00 -3.98
CA LYS A 44 21.87 -0.58 -3.84
C LYS A 44 22.82 0.37 -3.08
N ASN A 45 22.31 1.01 -2.03
CA ASN A 45 23.00 2.01 -1.21
C ASN A 45 23.39 3.31 -1.95
N ALA A 46 22.77 3.63 -3.08
CA ALA A 46 22.90 4.96 -3.67
C ALA A 46 22.30 6.04 -2.76
N GLU A 47 22.91 7.23 -2.77
CA GLU A 47 22.35 8.39 -2.10
C GLU A 47 21.03 8.81 -2.76
N PHE A 48 20.09 9.28 -1.96
CA PHE A 48 18.80 9.77 -2.43
C PHE A 48 18.45 11.10 -1.76
N GLU A 49 17.70 11.91 -2.48
CA GLU A 49 17.09 13.11 -1.95
C GLU A 49 15.79 12.74 -1.22
N GLN A 50 15.62 13.20 0.01
CA GLN A 50 14.33 13.11 0.69
C GLN A 50 13.41 14.23 0.21
N VAL A 51 12.35 13.87 -0.50
CA VAL A 51 11.38 14.84 -1.04
C VAL A 51 10.32 15.18 0.01
N ARG A 52 9.76 14.17 0.70
CA ARG A 52 8.68 14.37 1.67
C ARG A 52 8.55 13.20 2.63
N THR A 53 8.25 13.47 3.90
CA THR A 53 7.82 12.48 4.90
C THR A 53 6.55 12.94 5.62
N ARG A 54 5.72 11.99 6.06
CA ARG A 54 4.57 12.26 6.94
C ARG A 54 4.33 11.12 7.92
N GLU A 55 3.88 11.49 9.11
CA GLU A 55 3.61 10.59 10.23
C GLU A 55 2.27 10.92 10.88
N ASP A 56 1.68 9.93 11.55
CA ASP A 56 0.55 10.10 12.46
C ASP A 56 0.83 9.40 13.81
N GLY A 57 -0.17 9.30 14.68
CA GLY A 57 -0.03 8.64 15.97
C GLY A 57 0.36 7.15 15.91
N LYS A 58 0.41 6.54 14.72
CA LYS A 58 0.85 5.16 14.49
C LYS A 58 2.20 5.09 13.76
N GLY A 59 2.86 6.23 13.50
CA GLY A 59 4.15 6.32 12.84
C GLY A 59 4.07 6.74 11.37
N LEU A 60 5.14 6.47 10.63
CA LEU A 60 5.29 6.82 9.22
C LEU A 60 4.13 6.28 8.38
N TYR A 61 3.53 7.14 7.56
CA TYR A 61 2.52 6.73 6.58
C TYR A 61 2.85 7.15 5.14
N LEU A 62 3.79 8.07 4.95
CA LEU A 62 4.24 8.51 3.63
C LEU A 62 5.73 8.85 3.66
N TRP A 63 6.48 8.36 2.68
CA TRP A 63 7.86 8.76 2.43
C TRP A 63 8.15 8.76 0.93
N ASN A 64 8.44 9.95 0.39
CA ASN A 64 8.87 10.13 -0.99
C ASN A 64 10.36 10.46 -1.03
N ILE A 65 11.08 9.76 -1.90
CA ILE A 65 12.49 10.00 -2.18
C ILE A 65 12.72 10.08 -3.69
N LYS A 66 13.82 10.73 -4.08
CA LYS A 66 14.22 10.89 -5.47
C LYS A 66 15.67 10.50 -5.67
N ILE A 67 15.95 9.77 -6.74
CA ILE A 67 17.30 9.42 -7.18
C ILE A 67 17.52 9.92 -8.61
N ALA A 68 18.63 10.62 -8.83
CA ALA A 68 19.08 10.98 -10.17
C ALA A 68 19.72 9.77 -10.83
N GLU A 69 19.36 9.51 -12.09
CA GLU A 69 19.89 8.42 -12.88
C GLU A 69 20.45 8.96 -14.21
N GLU A 70 21.28 8.17 -14.90
CA GLU A 70 21.71 8.54 -16.23
C GLU A 70 20.50 8.58 -17.17
N GLY A 71 20.20 9.76 -17.71
CA GLY A 71 19.08 9.96 -18.62
C GLY A 71 17.72 10.15 -17.95
N GLY A 72 17.68 10.52 -16.66
CA GLY A 72 16.42 10.88 -15.99
C GLY A 72 16.49 10.83 -14.48
N TYR A 73 15.38 10.43 -13.86
CA TYR A 73 15.30 10.20 -12.42
C TYR A 73 14.19 9.21 -12.07
N THR A 74 14.33 8.60 -10.90
CA THR A 74 13.28 7.76 -10.31
C THR A 74 12.81 8.39 -9.01
N GLU A 75 11.49 8.45 -8.84
CA GLU A 75 10.87 8.79 -7.56
C GLU A 75 10.28 7.53 -6.94
N TYR A 76 10.58 7.30 -5.65
CA TYR A 76 10.01 6.21 -4.89
C TYR A 76 9.05 6.75 -3.83
N PHE A 77 7.88 6.13 -3.72
CA PHE A 77 6.80 6.56 -2.85
C PHE A 77 6.37 5.39 -1.96
N TYR A 78 6.75 5.46 -0.69
CA TYR A 78 6.15 4.64 0.35
C TYR A 78 4.80 5.24 0.73
N MET A 79 3.76 4.39 0.80
CA MET A 79 2.50 4.72 1.45
C MET A 79 2.04 3.54 2.29
N ARG A 80 1.71 3.80 3.56
CA ARG A 80 1.09 2.82 4.46
C ARG A 80 -0.35 2.57 4.00
N LYS A 81 -0.86 1.35 4.17
CA LYS A 81 -2.27 1.04 3.95
C LYS A 81 -3.16 2.01 4.76
N GLY A 82 -4.27 2.44 4.16
CA GLY A 82 -5.23 3.34 4.79
C GLY A 82 -5.60 4.54 3.94
N ARG A 83 -6.32 5.49 4.54
CA ARG A 83 -6.71 6.76 3.92
C ARG A 83 -6.08 7.91 4.71
N TYR A 84 -5.38 8.77 4.00
CA TYR A 84 -4.62 9.91 4.51
C TYR A 84 -4.97 11.17 3.70
N PRO A 85 -4.60 12.38 4.16
CA PRO A 85 -4.87 13.61 3.41
C PRO A 85 -4.30 13.61 1.99
N GLU A 86 -3.18 12.93 1.76
CA GLU A 86 -2.48 12.85 0.49
C GLU A 86 -3.03 11.76 -0.44
N GLY A 87 -3.85 10.83 0.06
CA GLY A 87 -4.36 9.73 -0.76
C GLY A 87 -4.85 8.52 0.02
N GLN A 88 -5.15 7.46 -0.71
CA GLN A 88 -5.59 6.18 -0.16
C GLN A 88 -4.79 5.04 -0.77
N ALA A 89 -4.33 4.13 0.09
CA ALA A 89 -3.66 2.90 -0.32
C ALA A 89 -4.40 1.67 0.21
N SER A 90 -4.65 0.70 -0.67
CA SER A 90 -5.24 -0.59 -0.31
C SER A 90 -4.24 -1.55 0.34
N ARG A 91 -2.94 -1.25 0.23
CA ARG A 91 -1.81 -2.02 0.76
C ARG A 91 -0.68 -1.09 1.19
N THR A 92 0.15 -1.54 2.13
CA THR A 92 1.41 -0.87 2.46
C THR A 92 2.44 -1.25 1.39
N ALA A 93 2.94 -0.27 0.65
CA ALA A 93 3.78 -0.52 -0.52
C ALA A 93 4.75 0.62 -0.81
N ILE A 94 5.75 0.30 -1.63
CA ILE A 94 6.62 1.27 -2.30
C ILE A 94 6.36 1.17 -3.80
N HIS A 95 6.05 2.30 -4.41
CA HIS A 95 5.94 2.45 -5.85
C HIS A 95 7.13 3.23 -6.39
N GLY A 96 7.61 2.89 -7.59
CA GLY A 96 8.57 3.68 -8.33
C GLY A 96 7.91 4.33 -9.54
N ALA A 97 8.09 5.63 -9.73
CA ALA A 97 7.80 6.33 -10.97
C ALA A 97 9.11 6.73 -11.64
N PHE A 98 9.25 6.36 -12.91
CA PHE A 98 10.47 6.51 -13.70
C PHE A 98 10.26 7.62 -14.71
N PHE A 99 11.19 8.55 -14.75
CA PHE A 99 11.14 9.72 -15.62
C PHE A 99 12.38 9.75 -16.51
N ASP A 100 12.21 10.21 -17.74
CA ASP A 100 13.33 10.46 -18.65
C ASP A 100 14.03 11.80 -18.37
N ALA A 101 15.01 12.15 -19.20
CA ALA A 101 15.84 13.34 -19.05
C ALA A 101 15.04 14.65 -19.19
N ASP A 102 13.92 14.61 -19.90
CA ASP A 102 13.01 15.75 -20.07
C ASP A 102 11.99 15.84 -18.93
N GLY A 103 12.04 14.91 -17.97
CA GLY A 103 11.12 14.82 -16.84
C GLY A 103 9.76 14.25 -17.21
N MET A 104 9.65 13.54 -18.34
CA MET A 104 8.39 12.90 -18.75
C MET A 104 8.26 11.52 -18.07
N PRO A 105 7.07 11.19 -17.53
CA PRO A 105 6.86 9.89 -16.90
C PRO A 105 6.88 8.78 -17.96
N VAL A 106 7.80 7.84 -17.79
CA VAL A 106 7.96 6.66 -18.67
C VAL A 106 7.17 5.48 -18.14
N ALA A 107 7.21 5.25 -16.83
CA ALA A 107 6.56 4.11 -16.21
C ALA A 107 6.23 4.35 -14.74
N THR A 108 5.31 3.54 -14.21
CA THR A 108 5.09 3.43 -12.76
C THR A 108 4.80 1.98 -12.42
N ARG A 109 5.43 1.47 -11.35
CA ARG A 109 5.17 0.11 -10.86
C ARG A 109 5.36 -0.01 -9.37
N SER A 110 4.74 -1.02 -8.76
CA SER A 110 5.09 -1.42 -7.41
C SER A 110 6.46 -2.09 -7.41
N VAL A 111 7.33 -1.70 -6.49
CA VAL A 111 8.68 -2.27 -6.34
C VAL A 111 8.86 -3.03 -5.03
N ALA A 112 8.00 -2.78 -4.04
CA ALA A 112 7.91 -3.59 -2.84
C ALA A 112 6.50 -3.55 -2.23
N HIS A 113 6.06 -4.67 -1.65
CA HIS A 113 4.84 -4.76 -0.84
C HIS A 113 5.18 -5.23 0.57
N PHE A 114 4.47 -4.72 1.56
CA PHE A 114 4.52 -5.22 2.92
C PHE A 114 3.34 -6.13 3.18
N GLU A 115 3.62 -7.41 3.35
CA GLU A 115 2.62 -8.49 3.45
C GLU A 115 3.01 -9.41 4.62
N ASN A 116 2.05 -9.75 5.47
CA ASN A 116 2.24 -10.66 6.62
C ASN A 116 3.44 -10.30 7.51
N GLY A 117 3.65 -9.00 7.74
CA GLY A 117 4.73 -8.50 8.58
C GLY A 117 6.12 -8.49 7.94
N ALA A 118 6.23 -8.72 6.63
CA ALA A 118 7.51 -8.73 5.92
C ALA A 118 7.45 -7.99 4.57
N TRP A 119 8.60 -7.44 4.16
CA TRP A 119 8.76 -6.81 2.85
C TRP A 119 9.08 -7.83 1.76
N LYS A 120 8.25 -7.84 0.71
CA LYS A 120 8.51 -8.54 -0.54
C LYS A 120 8.95 -7.52 -1.59
N ILE A 121 10.17 -7.68 -2.12
CA ILE A 121 10.79 -6.77 -3.09
C ILE A 121 10.75 -7.41 -4.49
N PHE A 122 10.42 -6.63 -5.52
CA PHE A 122 10.16 -7.11 -6.89
C PHE A 122 11.14 -6.58 -7.95
N ALA A 123 12.21 -5.89 -7.52
CA ALA A 123 13.23 -5.18 -8.32
C ALA A 123 13.25 -5.47 -9.84
#